data_AF-A3QG86-F1
#
_entry.id   AF-A3QG86-F1
#
_cell.length_a   1.000
_cell.length_b   1.000
_cell.length_c   1.000
_cell.angle_alpha   90.00
_cell.angle_beta   90.00
_cell.angle_gamma   90.00
#
_symmetry.space_group_name_H-M   'P 1'
#
loop_
_entity.id
_entity.type
_entity.pdbx_description
1 polymer ?
#
loop_
_entity_poly.entity_id
_entity_poly.type
_entity_poly.pdbx_seq_one_letter_code
_entity_poly.pdbx_strand_id
1 'polypeptide(L)'
;MDFALATEFSFDEYRYQPDHHHNTVGAPNGAPNLVTVMQQLHESLDPRTVFACYGKLMGQHLPVLGITLCYKEYQLSWGGEQGLLIKQNLSHDGVSISIAYRLSAPLIKPQTELLYQLQSLLLSPLVNAIAYQQMAKQAMHDSLTHLGNRRYYEQSLKQVLARAQRHGDAITLVVLDLDNFKSLNDKYGHLVGDEVLSQFGHTLEQAIRDSDQAFRIGGDEFTLLIEGDTQAASVLCERILAMMEGDSLLTKFQVQTSMGLAQWQLGNDAETLYLRADKALYRAKAAGRRCYRVD
;
A
#
# COMPACT_ATOMS: atom_id res chain seq x y z
N MET A 1 3.99 11.72 -21.01
CA MET A 1 4.10 10.75 -19.91
C MET A 1 2.82 10.87 -19.10
N ASP A 2 1.78 10.17 -19.55
CA ASP A 2 0.53 10.01 -18.79
C ASP A 2 0.34 8.51 -18.61
N PHE A 3 0.62 8.02 -17.40
CA PHE A 3 0.44 6.62 -17.03
C PHE A 3 -0.98 6.46 -16.48
N ALA A 4 -1.87 5.86 -17.28
CA ALA A 4 -3.20 5.44 -16.84
C ALA A 4 -3.07 4.14 -16.01
N LEU A 5 -3.56 4.16 -14.77
CA LEU A 5 -3.57 3.03 -13.84
C LEU A 5 -4.87 2.20 -14.01
N ALA A 6 -4.78 0.87 -14.01
CA ALA A 6 -5.96 0.00 -13.84
C ALA A 6 -6.39 -0.05 -12.36
N THR A 7 -7.68 -0.28 -12.10
CA THR A 7 -8.31 -0.27 -10.78
C THR A 7 -8.56 -1.68 -10.24
N GLU A 8 -8.46 -1.84 -8.91
CA GLU A 8 -8.97 -3.02 -8.17
C GLU A 8 -10.39 -2.71 -7.68
N PHE A 9 -11.31 -3.67 -7.81
CA PHE A 9 -12.63 -3.56 -7.20
C PHE A 9 -12.54 -3.72 -5.67
N SER A 10 -12.76 -2.63 -4.94
CA SER A 10 -13.43 -2.68 -3.64
C SER A 10 -14.38 -1.49 -3.56
N PHE A 11 -15.60 -1.76 -3.09
CA PHE A 11 -16.75 -0.86 -2.86
C PHE A 11 -16.41 0.64 -2.77
N ASP A 12 -16.23 1.26 -3.94
CA ASP A 12 -16.70 2.59 -4.33
C ASP A 12 -16.10 2.88 -5.70
N GLU A 13 -16.98 3.14 -6.66
CA GLU A 13 -16.67 3.35 -8.06
C GLU A 13 -15.63 4.48 -8.24
N TYR A 14 -14.44 4.12 -8.71
CA TYR A 14 -13.61 5.03 -9.51
C TYR A 14 -13.48 4.43 -10.92
N ARG A 15 -14.39 4.83 -11.80
CA ARG A 15 -14.38 4.47 -13.22
C ARG A 15 -13.43 5.41 -13.96
N TYR A 16 -12.35 4.87 -14.52
CA TYR A 16 -11.56 5.59 -15.51
C TYR A 16 -12.38 5.67 -16.81
N GLN A 17 -12.92 6.85 -17.12
CA GLN A 17 -13.44 7.17 -18.45
C GLN A 17 -12.28 7.72 -19.28
N PRO A 18 -11.88 7.09 -20.40
CA PRO A 18 -11.01 7.77 -21.34
C PRO A 18 -11.78 8.94 -21.95
N ASP A 19 -11.14 10.11 -22.06
CA ASP A 19 -11.71 11.28 -22.73
C ASP A 19 -12.38 10.87 -24.05
N HIS A 20 -13.61 11.33 -24.24
CA HIS A 20 -14.41 11.16 -25.44
C HIS A 20 -13.74 11.89 -26.63
N HIS A 21 -12.68 11.32 -27.16
CA HIS A 21 -12.28 11.56 -28.54
C HIS A 21 -12.74 10.36 -29.37
N HIS A 22 -13.93 10.52 -29.97
CA HIS A 22 -14.27 9.90 -31.23
C HIS A 22 -13.10 10.12 -32.19
N ASN A 23 -12.21 9.13 -32.31
CA ASN A 23 -11.38 8.99 -33.48
C ASN A 23 -11.80 7.72 -34.20
N THR A 24 -12.40 7.98 -35.36
CA THR A 24 -12.67 7.08 -36.46
C THR A 24 -11.65 5.96 -36.58
N VAL A 25 -12.16 4.76 -36.82
CA VAL A 25 -11.46 3.57 -37.31
C VAL A 25 -10.54 3.94 -38.47
N GLY A 26 -9.27 4.21 -38.16
CA GLY A 26 -8.17 4.29 -39.11
C GLY A 26 -7.41 2.97 -39.04
N ALA A 27 -7.22 2.31 -40.19
CA ALA A 27 -6.52 1.03 -40.28
C ALA A 27 -5.16 1.07 -39.54
N PRO A 28 -4.85 0.11 -38.65
CA PRO A 28 -3.58 0.16 -37.96
C PRO A 28 -2.43 -0.15 -38.93
N ASN A 29 -1.38 0.65 -38.82
CA ASN A 29 -0.02 0.31 -39.21
C ASN A 29 0.32 -1.14 -38.84
N GLY A 30 1.22 -1.76 -39.61
CA GLY A 30 1.51 -3.20 -39.63
C GLY A 30 1.65 -3.91 -38.28
N ALA A 31 1.61 -5.24 -38.32
CA ALA A 31 1.59 -6.11 -37.15
C ALA A 31 2.59 -5.67 -36.06
N PRO A 32 2.17 -5.63 -34.77
CA PRO A 32 3.02 -5.16 -33.69
C PRO A 32 4.26 -6.03 -33.56
N ASN A 33 5.41 -5.40 -33.27
CA ASN A 33 6.63 -6.13 -32.95
C ASN A 33 6.46 -6.79 -31.57
N LEU A 34 6.29 -8.11 -31.55
CA LEU A 34 6.06 -8.89 -30.33
C LEU A 34 7.20 -8.75 -29.30
N VAL A 35 8.43 -8.51 -29.75
CA VAL A 35 9.57 -8.28 -28.84
C VAL A 35 9.41 -6.95 -28.10
N THR A 36 9.04 -5.89 -28.81
CA THR A 36 8.79 -4.58 -28.20
C THR A 36 7.60 -4.62 -27.26
N VAL A 37 6.53 -5.33 -27.63
CA VAL A 37 5.37 -5.57 -26.75
C VAL A 37 5.81 -6.28 -25.47
N MET A 38 6.57 -7.37 -25.60
CA MET A 38 7.06 -8.12 -24.45
C MET A 38 7.90 -7.23 -23.53
N GLN A 39 8.79 -6.41 -24.09
CA GLN A 39 9.60 -5.45 -23.31
C GLN A 39 8.71 -4.47 -22.55
N GLN A 40 7.75 -3.82 -23.22
CA GLN A 40 6.82 -2.87 -22.59
C GLN A 40 6.01 -3.49 -21.44
N LEU A 41 5.57 -4.74 -21.59
CA LEU A 41 4.83 -5.42 -20.52
C LEU A 41 5.72 -5.75 -19.30
N HIS A 42 7.02 -5.91 -19.48
CA HIS A 42 7.97 -6.17 -18.39
C HIS A 42 8.55 -4.88 -17.76
N GLU A 43 8.25 -3.69 -18.28
CA GLU A 43 8.75 -2.41 -17.75
C GLU A 43 8.17 -2.07 -16.36
N SER A 44 7.05 -2.68 -15.97
CA SER A 44 6.40 -2.43 -14.69
C SER A 44 6.29 -3.68 -13.83
N LEU A 45 6.49 -3.50 -12.52
CA LEU A 45 6.25 -4.51 -11.49
C LEU A 45 4.91 -4.27 -10.74
N ASP A 46 4.06 -3.37 -11.23
CA ASP A 46 2.67 -3.21 -10.74
C ASP A 46 1.71 -3.97 -11.69
N PRO A 47 1.00 -5.01 -11.21
CA PRO A 47 0.05 -5.77 -12.02
C PRO A 47 -0.98 -4.91 -12.76
N ARG A 48 -1.41 -3.81 -12.14
CA ARG A 48 -2.40 -2.89 -12.72
C ARG A 48 -1.82 -2.13 -13.91
N THR A 49 -0.56 -1.72 -13.81
CA THR A 49 0.14 -1.02 -14.89
C THR A 49 0.43 -1.97 -16.05
N VAL A 50 0.89 -3.19 -15.76
CA VAL A 50 1.09 -4.25 -16.78
C VAL A 50 -0.23 -4.52 -17.52
N PHE A 51 -1.33 -4.70 -16.79
CA PHE A 51 -2.64 -4.96 -17.40
C PHE A 51 -3.19 -3.77 -18.19
N ALA A 52 -3.00 -2.54 -17.72
CA ALA A 52 -3.38 -1.34 -18.45
C ALA A 52 -2.60 -1.19 -19.76
N CYS A 53 -1.29 -1.50 -19.74
CA CYS A 53 -0.45 -1.51 -20.94
C CYS A 53 -0.95 -2.56 -21.95
N TYR A 54 -1.24 -3.77 -21.47
CA TYR A 54 -1.84 -4.83 -22.29
C TYR A 54 -3.16 -4.40 -22.93
N GLY A 55 -4.08 -3.83 -22.14
CA GLY A 55 -5.37 -3.35 -22.63
C GLY A 55 -5.23 -2.29 -23.73
N LYS A 56 -4.34 -1.31 -23.51
CA LYS A 56 -4.04 -0.27 -24.50
C LYS A 56 -3.53 -0.85 -25.81
N LEU A 57 -2.59 -1.80 -25.73
CA LEU A 57 -2.05 -2.48 -26.91
C LEU A 57 -3.13 -3.26 -27.67
N MET A 58 -3.99 -3.98 -26.94
CA MET A 58 -5.09 -4.74 -27.52
C MET A 58 -6.07 -3.83 -28.26
N GLY A 59 -6.47 -2.70 -27.68
CA GLY A 59 -7.36 -1.73 -28.32
C GLY A 59 -6.75 -1.02 -29.54
N GLN A 60 -5.41 -0.97 -29.66
CA GLN A 60 -4.72 -0.39 -30.81
C GLN A 60 -4.70 -1.30 -32.05
N HIS A 61 -4.71 -2.62 -31.86
CA HIS A 61 -4.50 -3.59 -32.94
C HIS A 61 -5.70 -4.52 -33.18
N LEU A 62 -6.65 -4.59 -32.25
CA LEU A 62 -7.82 -5.46 -32.31
C LEU A 62 -9.09 -4.64 -32.02
N PRO A 63 -10.28 -5.09 -32.47
CA PRO A 63 -11.55 -4.42 -32.19
C PRO A 63 -12.02 -4.65 -30.73
N VAL A 64 -11.11 -4.48 -29.76
CA VAL A 64 -11.33 -4.68 -28.32
C VAL A 64 -11.76 -3.36 -27.68
N LEU A 65 -12.96 -3.35 -27.10
CA LEU A 65 -13.52 -2.24 -26.35
C LEU A 65 -13.22 -2.33 -24.86
N GLY A 66 -12.98 -3.55 -24.35
CA GLY A 66 -12.66 -3.76 -22.96
C GLY A 66 -12.16 -5.17 -22.66
N ILE A 67 -11.49 -5.30 -21.52
CA ILE A 67 -10.86 -6.53 -21.04
C ILE A 67 -11.09 -6.63 -19.54
N THR A 68 -11.52 -7.79 -19.07
CA THR A 68 -11.54 -8.11 -17.64
C THR A 68 -10.73 -9.37 -17.37
N LEU A 69 -10.00 -9.39 -16.28
CA LEU A 69 -9.14 -10.49 -15.87
C LEU A 69 -9.39 -10.82 -14.40
N CYS A 70 -9.51 -12.11 -14.11
CA CYS A 70 -9.67 -12.61 -12.75
C CYS A 70 -8.60 -13.64 -12.44
N TYR A 71 -7.80 -13.39 -11.39
CA TYR A 71 -6.79 -14.31 -10.89
C TYR A 71 -6.56 -14.12 -9.39
N LYS A 72 -6.83 -15.16 -8.58
CA LYS A 72 -6.81 -15.08 -7.10
C LYS A 72 -7.66 -13.88 -6.61
N GLU A 73 -7.12 -13.04 -5.71
CA GLU A 73 -7.78 -11.80 -5.27
C GLU A 73 -7.81 -10.66 -6.32
N TYR A 74 -7.08 -10.79 -7.44
CA TYR A 74 -6.98 -9.73 -8.44
C TYR A 74 -8.16 -9.78 -9.43
N GLN A 75 -8.93 -8.68 -9.46
CA GLN A 75 -9.95 -8.40 -10.46
C GLN A 75 -9.57 -7.12 -11.20
N LEU A 76 -9.06 -7.26 -12.42
CA LEU A 76 -8.56 -6.15 -13.22
C LEU A 76 -9.50 -5.88 -14.38
N SER A 77 -9.77 -4.61 -14.66
CA SER A 77 -10.63 -4.16 -15.76
C SER A 77 -9.98 -3.05 -16.55
N TRP A 78 -10.15 -3.09 -17.87
CA TRP A 78 -9.70 -2.06 -18.80
C TRP A 78 -10.79 -1.83 -19.85
N GLY A 79 -11.07 -0.56 -20.20
CA GLY A 79 -12.07 -0.22 -21.22
C GLY A 79 -13.53 -0.40 -20.77
N GLY A 80 -14.45 -0.53 -21.74
CA GLY A 80 -15.90 -0.60 -21.51
C GLY A 80 -16.45 -2.02 -21.44
N GLU A 81 -17.66 -2.15 -20.88
CA GLU A 81 -18.34 -3.46 -20.73
C GLU A 81 -19.28 -3.81 -21.90
N GLN A 82 -19.44 -2.91 -22.86
CA GLN A 82 -20.34 -3.07 -23.99
C GLN A 82 -19.68 -3.85 -25.13
N GLY A 83 -20.50 -4.56 -25.90
CA GLY A 83 -20.05 -5.33 -27.07
C GLY A 83 -20.06 -6.85 -26.86
N LEU A 84 -19.60 -7.55 -27.89
CA LEU A 84 -19.58 -9.00 -27.95
C LEU A 84 -18.59 -9.56 -26.92
N LEU A 85 -19.04 -10.53 -26.12
CA LEU A 85 -18.23 -11.14 -25.06
C LEU A 85 -17.53 -12.39 -25.56
N ILE A 86 -16.21 -12.45 -25.38
CA ILE A 86 -15.42 -13.68 -25.54
C ILE A 86 -14.69 -13.95 -24.23
N LYS A 87 -14.85 -15.15 -23.67
CA LYS A 87 -14.09 -15.60 -22.49
C LYS A 87 -13.04 -16.61 -22.92
N GLN A 88 -11.86 -16.51 -22.32
CA GLN A 88 -10.73 -17.40 -22.56
C GLN A 88 -10.11 -17.77 -21.22
N ASN A 89 -9.58 -18.98 -21.14
CA ASN A 89 -8.72 -19.39 -20.04
C ASN A 89 -7.29 -19.43 -20.56
N LEU A 90 -6.44 -18.57 -20.02
CA LEU A 90 -5.03 -18.58 -20.32
C LEU A 90 -4.34 -19.50 -19.32
N SER A 91 -3.40 -20.30 -19.78
CA SER A 91 -2.60 -21.16 -18.92
C SER A 91 -1.13 -21.16 -19.35
N HIS A 92 -0.23 -20.97 -18.38
CA HIS A 92 1.21 -20.99 -18.58
C HIS A 92 1.88 -21.38 -17.26
N ASP A 93 2.85 -22.30 -17.30
CA ASP A 93 3.64 -22.76 -16.15
C ASP A 93 2.79 -23.10 -14.90
N GLY A 94 1.68 -23.81 -15.09
CA GLY A 94 0.78 -24.24 -14.02
C GLY A 94 -0.14 -23.15 -13.46
N VAL A 95 -0.01 -21.90 -13.92
CA VAL A 95 -0.94 -20.80 -13.61
C VAL A 95 -2.08 -20.79 -14.62
N SER A 96 -3.33 -20.67 -14.15
CA SER A 96 -4.50 -20.48 -14.99
C SER A 96 -5.25 -19.21 -14.62
N ILE A 97 -5.61 -18.41 -15.62
CA ILE A 97 -6.29 -17.13 -15.48
C ILE A 97 -7.50 -17.08 -16.41
N SER A 98 -8.63 -16.62 -15.88
CA SER A 98 -9.81 -16.31 -16.69
C SER A 98 -9.73 -14.88 -17.18
N ILE A 99 -9.78 -14.69 -18.50
CA ILE A 99 -9.82 -13.38 -19.15
C ILE A 99 -11.05 -13.28 -20.05
N ALA A 100 -11.66 -12.11 -20.09
CA ALA A 100 -12.79 -11.83 -20.95
C ALA A 100 -12.54 -10.56 -21.75
N TYR A 101 -12.92 -10.60 -23.03
CA TYR A 101 -12.80 -9.50 -23.98
C TYR A 101 -14.17 -9.04 -24.42
N ARG A 102 -14.33 -7.73 -24.50
CA ARG A 102 -15.48 -7.05 -25.10
C ARG A 102 -15.06 -6.52 -26.46
N LEU A 103 -15.77 -6.93 -27.51
CA LEU A 103 -15.43 -6.59 -28.88
C LEU A 103 -16.49 -5.72 -29.55
N SER A 104 -16.07 -4.80 -30.40
CA SER A 104 -16.98 -4.02 -31.25
C SER A 104 -17.49 -4.82 -32.45
N ALA A 105 -16.75 -5.84 -32.89
CA ALA A 105 -17.10 -6.72 -34.00
C ALA A 105 -16.48 -8.13 -33.82
N PRO A 106 -17.03 -9.18 -34.46
CA PRO A 106 -16.41 -10.51 -34.47
C PRO A 106 -15.00 -10.48 -35.07
N LEU A 107 -14.09 -11.28 -34.51
CA LEU A 107 -12.70 -11.35 -34.99
C LEU A 107 -12.61 -12.11 -36.31
N ILE A 108 -11.85 -11.56 -37.25
CA ILE A 108 -11.41 -12.31 -38.44
C ILE A 108 -10.20 -13.19 -38.11
N LYS A 109 -9.86 -14.14 -38.99
CA LYS A 109 -8.78 -15.11 -38.76
C LYS A 109 -7.42 -14.46 -38.39
N PRO A 110 -6.91 -13.44 -39.11
CA PRO A 110 -5.66 -12.77 -38.74
C PRO A 110 -5.71 -12.10 -37.36
N GLN A 111 -6.85 -11.52 -36.99
CA GLN A 111 -7.06 -10.89 -35.68
C GLN A 111 -7.12 -11.94 -34.56
N THR A 112 -7.70 -13.11 -34.86
CA THR A 112 -7.76 -14.24 -33.93
C THR A 112 -6.35 -14.80 -33.67
N GLU A 113 -5.54 -14.92 -34.70
CA GLU A 113 -4.13 -15.33 -34.58
C GLU A 113 -3.32 -14.31 -33.75
N LEU A 114 -3.48 -13.01 -34.03
CA LEU A 114 -2.83 -11.95 -33.26
C LEU A 114 -3.29 -11.92 -31.80
N LEU A 115 -4.58 -12.13 -31.54
CA LEU A 115 -5.12 -12.23 -30.17
C LEU A 115 -4.37 -13.30 -29.37
N TYR A 116 -4.22 -14.51 -29.93
CA TYR A 116 -3.51 -15.60 -29.26
C TYR A 116 -2.03 -15.30 -29.04
N GLN A 117 -1.37 -14.65 -30.01
CA GLN A 117 0.02 -14.20 -29.85
C GLN A 117 0.15 -13.22 -28.68
N LEU A 118 -0.68 -12.17 -28.63
CA LEU A 118 -0.64 -11.17 -27.56
C LEU A 118 -1.02 -11.77 -26.20
N GLN A 119 -1.98 -12.69 -26.14
CA GLN A 119 -2.33 -13.42 -24.93
C GLN A 119 -1.14 -14.17 -24.32
N SER A 120 -0.33 -14.82 -25.15
CA SER A 120 0.84 -15.56 -24.69
C SER A 120 1.91 -14.67 -24.03
N LEU A 121 1.91 -13.37 -24.34
CA LEU A 121 2.87 -12.40 -23.79
C LEU A 121 2.43 -11.81 -22.43
N LEU A 122 1.16 -11.96 -22.04
CA LEU A 122 0.63 -11.33 -20.81
C LEU A 122 1.00 -12.09 -19.54
N LEU A 123 0.94 -13.43 -19.57
CA LEU A 123 0.93 -14.22 -18.33
C LEU A 123 2.22 -14.08 -17.53
N SER A 124 3.39 -14.22 -18.16
CA SER A 124 4.69 -14.08 -17.50
C SER A 124 4.86 -12.73 -16.77
N PRO A 125 4.75 -11.56 -17.44
CA PRO A 125 4.93 -10.28 -16.76
C PRO A 125 3.87 -10.01 -15.70
N LEU A 126 2.61 -10.41 -15.92
CA LEU A 126 1.55 -10.24 -14.93
C LEU A 126 1.78 -11.08 -13.68
N VAL A 127 2.12 -12.36 -13.83
CA VAL A 127 2.41 -13.26 -12.71
C VAL A 127 3.65 -12.78 -11.96
N ASN A 128 4.69 -12.33 -12.67
CA ASN A 128 5.88 -11.75 -12.06
C ASN A 128 5.56 -10.49 -11.25
N ALA A 129 4.78 -9.56 -11.81
CA ALA A 129 4.36 -8.36 -11.10
C ALA A 129 3.53 -8.69 -9.84
N ILE A 130 2.65 -9.71 -9.91
CA ILE A 130 1.86 -10.17 -8.77
C ILE A 130 2.77 -10.79 -7.70
N ALA A 131 3.69 -11.67 -8.09
CA ALA A 131 4.64 -12.29 -7.18
C ALA A 131 5.54 -11.23 -6.50
N TYR A 132 6.03 -10.26 -7.27
CA TYR A 132 6.80 -9.14 -6.74
C TYR A 132 6.00 -8.31 -5.75
N GLN A 133 4.73 -7.98 -6.07
CA GLN A 133 3.87 -7.25 -5.14
C GLN A 133 3.61 -8.05 -3.86
N GLN A 134 3.44 -9.36 -3.95
CA GLN A 134 3.27 -10.23 -2.78
C GLN A 134 4.55 -10.27 -1.91
N MET A 135 5.73 -10.38 -2.52
CA MET A 135 7.01 -10.29 -1.81
C MET A 135 7.19 -8.91 -1.17
N ALA A 136 6.85 -7.83 -1.89
CA ALA A 136 6.91 -6.47 -1.37
C ALA A 136 5.92 -6.24 -0.21
N LYS A 137 4.74 -6.88 -0.25
CA LYS A 137 3.78 -6.90 0.87
C LYS A 137 4.35 -7.67 2.08
N GLN A 138 5.07 -8.78 1.86
CA GLN A 138 5.75 -9.49 2.95
C GLN A 138 6.88 -8.65 3.58
N ALA A 139 7.47 -7.75 2.82
CA ALA A 139 8.44 -6.76 3.31
C ALA A 139 7.80 -5.51 3.93
N MET A 140 6.57 -5.58 4.44
CA MET A 140 5.87 -4.48 5.13
C MET A 140 6.16 -4.39 6.63
N HIS A 141 6.83 -5.38 7.20
CA HIS A 141 7.14 -5.42 8.62
C HIS A 141 8.63 -5.16 8.88
N ASP A 142 8.92 -4.54 10.03
CA ASP A 142 10.27 -4.39 10.56
C ASP A 142 10.75 -5.75 11.08
N SER A 143 11.94 -6.18 10.68
CA SER A 143 12.43 -7.52 11.00
C SER A 143 12.83 -7.71 12.46
N LEU A 144 13.06 -6.62 13.21
CA LEU A 144 13.49 -6.67 14.61
C LEU A 144 12.30 -6.63 15.57
N THR A 145 11.32 -5.77 15.26
CA THR A 145 10.17 -5.51 16.15
C THR A 145 8.88 -6.18 15.68
N HIS A 146 8.85 -6.69 14.44
CA HIS A 146 7.67 -7.27 13.78
C HIS A 146 6.49 -6.30 13.57
N LEU A 147 6.60 -5.05 14.03
CA LEU A 147 5.66 -3.98 13.72
C LEU A 147 5.69 -3.63 12.23
N GLY A 148 4.71 -2.85 11.77
CA GLY A 148 4.77 -2.32 10.40
C GLY A 148 6.00 -1.43 10.22
N ASN A 149 6.65 -1.47 9.06
CA ASN A 149 7.76 -0.59 8.76
C ASN A 149 7.28 0.74 8.18
N ARG A 150 8.22 1.66 7.91
CA ARG A 150 7.94 2.96 7.29
C ARG A 150 7.08 2.88 6.02
N ARG A 151 7.33 1.91 5.14
CA ARG A 151 6.57 1.76 3.89
C ARG A 151 5.12 1.37 4.19
N TYR A 152 4.91 0.47 5.16
CA TYR A 152 3.57 0.09 5.56
C TYR A 152 2.83 1.27 6.23
N TYR A 153 3.51 2.01 7.11
CA TYR A 153 2.98 3.23 7.71
C TYR A 153 2.47 4.23 6.66
N GLU A 154 3.28 4.57 5.66
CA GLU A 154 2.91 5.53 4.61
C GLU A 154 1.68 5.07 3.83
N GLN A 155 1.60 3.76 3.53
CA GLN A 155 0.45 3.18 2.84
C GLN A 155 -0.81 3.19 3.71
N SER A 156 -0.71 2.75 4.96
CA SER A 156 -1.83 2.71 5.91
C SER A 156 -2.38 4.09 6.20
N LEU A 157 -1.51 5.07 6.43
CA LEU A 157 -1.93 6.45 6.70
C LEU A 157 -2.74 7.01 5.53
N LYS A 158 -2.27 6.82 4.29
CA LYS A 158 -3.01 7.27 3.10
C LYS A 158 -4.41 6.64 3.01
N GLN A 159 -4.53 5.35 3.30
CA GLN A 159 -5.81 4.63 3.27
C GLN A 159 -6.77 5.12 4.36
N VAL A 160 -6.26 5.26 5.59
CA VAL A 160 -7.04 5.68 6.76
C VAL A 160 -7.54 7.13 6.58
N LEU A 161 -6.69 8.05 6.12
CA LEU A 161 -7.11 9.43 5.86
C LEU A 161 -8.16 9.53 4.75
N ALA A 162 -8.03 8.75 3.68
CA ALA A 162 -9.05 8.71 2.61
C ALA A 162 -10.39 8.15 3.11
N ARG A 163 -10.38 7.21 4.06
CA ARG A 163 -11.59 6.71 4.73
C ARG A 163 -12.18 7.77 5.66
N ALA A 164 -11.37 8.40 6.50
CA ALA A 164 -11.79 9.44 7.43
C ALA A 164 -12.41 10.64 6.71
N GLN A 165 -11.85 11.03 5.55
CA GLN A 165 -12.40 12.09 4.71
C GLN A 165 -13.80 11.77 4.17
N ARG A 166 -14.11 10.49 3.89
CA ARG A 166 -15.42 10.06 3.39
C ARG A 166 -16.46 9.89 4.49
N HIS A 167 -16.08 9.31 5.63
CA HIS A 167 -17.03 8.90 6.67
C HIS A 167 -17.05 9.83 7.90
N GLY A 168 -16.09 10.74 8.02
CA GLY A 168 -15.94 11.61 9.19
C GLY A 168 -15.35 10.89 10.41
N ASP A 169 -14.71 9.74 10.22
CA ASP A 169 -14.09 8.97 11.31
C ASP A 169 -12.96 9.78 11.98
N ALA A 170 -12.91 9.77 13.30
CA ALA A 170 -11.82 10.40 14.05
C ALA A 170 -10.56 9.53 13.98
N ILE A 171 -9.44 10.13 13.55
CA ILE A 171 -8.14 9.47 13.47
C ILE A 171 -7.12 10.29 14.24
N THR A 172 -6.33 9.63 15.09
CA THR A 172 -5.23 10.26 15.82
C THR A 172 -3.92 9.57 15.50
N LEU A 173 -2.91 10.37 15.15
CA LEU A 173 -1.54 9.92 14.98
C LEU A 173 -0.80 10.12 16.29
N VAL A 174 -0.08 9.09 16.73
CA VAL A 174 0.89 9.17 17.82
C VAL A 174 2.28 8.97 17.25
N VAL A 175 3.21 9.87 17.54
CA VAL A 175 4.64 9.73 17.24
C VAL A 175 5.38 9.52 18.55
N LEU A 176 6.22 8.49 18.61
CA LEU A 176 6.93 8.06 19.82
C LEU A 176 8.42 7.91 19.54
N ASP A 177 9.23 8.18 20.55
CA ASP A 177 10.68 8.01 20.51
C ASP A 177 11.17 7.45 21.85
N LEU A 178 12.17 6.56 21.81
CA LEU A 178 12.82 6.06 23.03
C LEU A 178 13.80 7.10 23.58
N ASP A 179 13.55 7.54 24.80
CA ASP A 179 14.30 8.60 25.44
C ASP A 179 15.76 8.17 25.73
N ASN A 180 16.71 8.95 25.20
CA ASN A 180 18.15 8.72 25.37
C ASN A 180 18.64 7.33 24.88
N PHE A 181 17.96 6.74 23.89
CA PHE A 181 18.30 5.41 23.38
C PHE A 181 19.74 5.29 22.85
N LYS A 182 20.27 6.35 22.22
CA LYS A 182 21.69 6.40 21.83
C LYS A 182 22.63 6.17 23.02
N SER A 183 22.37 6.80 24.17
CA SER A 183 23.18 6.62 25.37
C SER A 183 23.07 5.21 25.96
N LEU A 184 21.91 4.55 25.82
CA LEU A 184 21.74 3.14 26.16
C LEU A 184 22.64 2.27 25.27
N ASN A 185 22.62 2.49 23.96
CA ASN A 185 23.50 1.77 23.02
C ASN A 185 24.99 1.99 23.32
N ASP A 186 25.40 3.24 23.58
CA ASP A 186 26.78 3.57 23.89
C ASP A 186 27.26 2.87 25.18
N LYS A 187 26.35 2.64 26.14
CA LYS A 187 26.66 2.04 27.44
C LYS A 187 26.63 0.52 27.44
N TYR A 188 25.67 -0.09 26.76
CA TYR A 188 25.40 -1.54 26.84
C TYR A 188 25.60 -2.28 25.51
N GLY A 189 25.88 -1.56 24.43
CA GLY A 189 26.07 -2.11 23.08
C GLY A 189 24.78 -2.32 22.31
N HIS A 190 24.90 -2.40 20.98
CA HIS A 190 23.76 -2.52 20.06
C HIS A 190 22.93 -3.79 20.26
N LEU A 191 23.54 -4.90 20.67
CA LEU A 191 22.77 -6.14 20.93
C LEU A 191 21.72 -5.94 22.02
N VAL A 192 22.06 -5.22 23.09
CA VAL A 192 21.10 -4.87 24.15
C VAL A 192 20.07 -3.84 23.65
N GLY A 193 20.50 -2.89 22.82
CA GLY A 193 19.58 -1.97 22.15
C GLY A 193 18.54 -2.68 21.30
N ASP A 194 18.95 -3.70 20.55
CA ASP A 194 18.07 -4.49 19.71
C ASP A 194 17.07 -5.31 20.52
N GLU A 195 17.50 -5.90 21.65
CA GLU A 195 16.60 -6.56 22.61
C GLU A 195 15.56 -5.57 23.18
N VAL A 196 16.00 -4.36 23.55
CA VAL A 196 15.11 -3.31 24.05
C VAL A 196 14.10 -2.87 23.00
N LEU A 197 14.54 -2.68 21.75
CA LEU A 197 13.65 -2.30 20.64
C LEU A 197 12.63 -3.39 20.36
N SER A 198 13.05 -4.66 20.34
CA SER A 198 12.17 -5.81 20.12
C SER A 198 11.11 -5.90 21.22
N GLN A 199 11.52 -5.77 22.49
CA GLN A 199 10.59 -5.80 23.63
C GLN A 199 9.64 -4.59 23.65
N PHE A 200 10.14 -3.41 23.28
CA PHE A 200 9.30 -2.21 23.16
C PHE A 200 8.28 -2.38 22.03
N GLY A 201 8.69 -2.94 20.88
CA GLY A 201 7.77 -3.30 19.80
C GLY A 201 6.66 -4.24 20.25
N HIS A 202 7.01 -5.29 20.99
CA HIS A 202 6.03 -6.21 21.58
C HIS A 202 5.08 -5.53 22.57
N THR A 203 5.60 -4.59 23.37
CA THR A 203 4.80 -3.79 24.30
C THR A 203 3.76 -2.95 23.54
N LEU A 204 4.15 -2.34 22.42
CA LEU A 204 3.23 -1.56 21.57
C LEU A 204 2.16 -2.46 20.94
N GLU A 205 2.56 -3.62 20.40
CA GLU A 205 1.64 -4.59 19.79
C GLU A 205 0.57 -5.08 20.78
N GLN A 206 0.97 -5.41 22.02
CA GLN A 206 0.02 -5.80 23.07
C GLN A 206 -0.84 -4.64 23.58
N ALA A 207 -0.34 -3.40 23.48
CA ALA A 207 -1.05 -2.23 23.95
C ALA A 207 -2.15 -1.79 22.97
N ILE A 208 -2.03 -2.04 21.68
CA ILE A 208 -3.04 -1.63 20.69
C ILE A 208 -4.19 -2.64 20.59
N ARG A 209 -5.33 -2.19 20.03
CA ARG A 209 -6.46 -3.06 19.63
C ARG A 209 -6.41 -3.33 18.13
N ASP A 210 -7.16 -4.31 17.65
CA ASP A 210 -7.18 -4.74 16.24
C ASP A 210 -7.44 -3.63 15.20
N SER A 211 -8.15 -2.57 15.57
CA SER A 211 -8.43 -1.43 14.68
C SER A 211 -7.27 -0.43 14.59
N ASP A 212 -6.36 -0.45 15.56
CA ASP A 212 -5.22 0.46 15.61
C ASP A 212 -4.00 -0.23 14.99
N GLN A 213 -3.00 0.54 14.57
CA GLN A 213 -1.81 0.00 13.92
C GLN A 213 -0.54 0.61 14.51
N ALA A 214 0.49 -0.21 14.69
CA ALA A 214 1.79 0.20 15.22
C ALA A 214 2.90 0.00 14.18
N PHE A 215 3.82 0.96 14.12
CA PHE A 215 4.90 0.98 13.15
C PHE A 215 6.22 1.42 13.77
N ARG A 216 7.32 0.89 13.23
CA ARG A 216 8.66 1.41 13.42
C ARG A 216 9.11 2.11 12.14
N ILE A 217 9.35 3.42 12.21
CA ILE A 217 9.64 4.26 11.04
C ILE A 217 11.10 4.71 10.96
N GLY A 218 11.84 4.61 12.07
CA GLY A 218 13.25 4.97 12.20
C GLY A 218 14.00 4.02 13.15
N GLY A 219 15.17 4.45 13.61
CA GLY A 219 15.99 3.65 14.53
C GLY A 219 15.28 3.36 15.84
N ASP A 220 14.90 4.42 16.54
CA ASP A 220 14.19 4.46 17.82
C ASP A 220 12.84 5.20 17.73
N GLU A 221 12.42 5.53 16.51
CA GLU A 221 11.17 6.24 16.20
C GLU A 221 10.05 5.27 15.80
N PHE A 222 8.92 5.42 16.47
CA PHE A 222 7.71 4.61 16.28
C PHE A 222 6.51 5.51 16.01
N THR A 223 5.50 4.98 15.32
CA THR A 223 4.22 5.65 15.12
C THR A 223 3.05 4.71 15.38
N LEU A 224 1.96 5.27 15.90
CA LEU A 224 0.69 4.56 16.06
C LEU A 224 -0.41 5.30 15.30
N LEU A 225 -1.21 4.57 14.54
CA LEU A 225 -2.43 5.06 13.90
C LEU A 225 -3.64 4.57 14.69
N ILE A 226 -4.36 5.50 15.31
CA ILE A 226 -5.48 5.19 16.20
C ILE A 226 -6.79 5.58 15.53
N GLU A 227 -7.72 4.63 15.41
CA GLU A 227 -9.11 4.91 14.99
C GLU A 227 -9.90 5.52 16.16
N GLY A 228 -9.56 6.74 16.53
CA GLY A 228 -10.20 7.48 17.62
C GLY A 228 -9.70 8.91 17.75
N ASP A 229 -10.33 9.67 18.65
CA ASP A 229 -9.92 11.03 18.98
C ASP A 229 -8.68 11.06 19.91
N THR A 230 -8.23 12.27 20.26
CA THR A 230 -7.07 12.45 21.15
C THR A 230 -7.29 11.87 22.54
N GLN A 231 -8.54 11.75 23.01
CA GLN A 231 -8.85 11.16 24.32
C GLN A 231 -8.60 9.65 24.29
N ALA A 232 -9.08 8.96 23.26
CA ALA A 232 -8.82 7.53 23.06
C ALA A 232 -7.31 7.25 22.94
N ALA A 233 -6.60 8.07 22.15
CA ALA A 233 -5.15 7.96 22.02
C ALA A 233 -4.40 8.25 23.33
N SER A 234 -4.89 9.17 24.17
CA SER A 234 -4.29 9.47 25.48
C SER A 234 -4.38 8.28 26.43
N VAL A 235 -5.53 7.60 26.48
CA VAL A 235 -5.70 6.37 27.28
C VAL A 235 -4.72 5.28 26.84
N LEU A 236 -4.50 5.13 25.53
CA LEU A 236 -3.49 4.22 25.01
C LEU A 236 -2.07 4.63 25.44
N CYS A 237 -1.74 5.92 25.40
CA CYS A 237 -0.42 6.40 25.83
C CYS A 237 -0.17 6.12 27.32
N GLU A 238 -1.16 6.35 28.18
CA GLU A 238 -1.09 5.99 29.61
C GLU A 238 -0.89 4.49 29.80
N ARG A 239 -1.61 3.66 29.03
CA ARG A 239 -1.46 2.20 29.04
C ARG A 239 -0.05 1.78 28.64
N ILE A 240 0.52 2.36 27.58
CA ILE A 240 1.89 2.06 27.14
C ILE A 240 2.89 2.38 28.27
N LEU A 241 2.78 3.55 28.89
CA LEU A 241 3.67 3.94 30.00
C LEU A 241 3.56 2.95 31.17
N ALA A 242 2.35 2.55 31.56
CA ALA A 242 2.15 1.58 32.63
C ALA A 242 2.70 0.19 32.27
N MET A 243 2.56 -0.26 31.02
CA MET A 243 3.11 -1.55 30.57
C MET A 243 4.64 -1.54 30.58
N MET A 244 5.27 -0.45 30.16
CA MET A 244 6.73 -0.31 30.24
C MET A 244 7.25 -0.38 31.68
N GLU A 245 6.51 0.19 32.65
CA GLU A 245 6.84 0.11 34.07
C GLU A 245 6.70 -1.30 34.64
N GLY A 246 5.82 -2.12 34.06
CA GLY A 246 5.63 -3.52 34.42
C GLY A 246 6.61 -4.49 33.75
N ASP A 247 7.32 -4.05 32.70
CA ASP A 247 8.22 -4.90 31.93
C ASP A 247 9.62 -4.99 32.57
N SER A 248 10.06 -6.21 32.89
CA SER A 248 11.32 -6.45 33.57
C SER A 248 12.58 -6.06 32.77
N LEU A 249 12.55 -6.15 31.45
CA LEU A 249 13.68 -5.80 30.59
C LEU A 249 13.78 -4.28 30.44
N LEU A 250 12.66 -3.63 30.14
CA LEU A 250 12.60 -2.18 29.96
C LEU A 250 12.94 -1.46 31.27
N THR A 251 12.45 -1.94 32.41
CA THR A 251 12.81 -1.41 33.74
C THR A 251 14.28 -1.63 34.09
N LYS A 252 14.83 -2.82 33.82
CA LYS A 252 16.25 -3.15 34.05
C LYS A 252 17.19 -2.16 33.35
N PHE A 253 16.85 -1.75 32.13
CA PHE A 253 17.65 -0.80 31.35
C PHE A 253 17.17 0.65 31.46
N GLN A 254 16.19 0.94 32.33
CA GLN A 254 15.62 2.27 32.56
C GLN A 254 15.10 2.93 31.26
N VAL A 255 14.52 2.12 30.38
CA VAL A 255 13.97 2.58 29.11
C VAL A 255 12.76 3.47 29.37
N GLN A 256 12.72 4.62 28.70
CA GLN A 256 11.62 5.58 28.78
C GLN A 256 11.22 5.97 27.36
N THR A 257 9.99 6.48 27.20
CA THR A 257 9.51 6.99 25.92
C THR A 257 8.79 8.31 26.11
N SER A 258 8.94 9.18 25.11
CA SER A 258 8.15 10.40 24.98
C SER A 258 7.22 10.26 23.78
N MET A 259 6.02 10.85 23.86
CA MET A 259 4.99 10.69 22.84
C MET A 259 4.33 12.02 22.46
N GLY A 260 4.01 12.19 21.19
CA GLY A 260 3.30 13.35 20.65
C GLY A 260 2.06 12.91 19.90
N LEU A 261 0.92 13.52 20.21
CA LEU A 261 -0.38 13.17 19.64
C LEU A 261 -0.90 14.32 18.78
N ALA A 262 -1.41 14.00 17.60
CA ALA A 262 -2.20 14.93 16.80
C ALA A 262 -3.39 14.22 16.18
N GLN A 263 -4.58 14.79 16.37
CA GLN A 263 -5.78 14.34 15.68
C GLN A 263 -5.86 14.95 14.29
N TRP A 264 -6.20 14.12 13.32
CA TRP A 264 -6.45 14.52 11.96
C TRP A 264 -7.68 15.44 11.89
N GLN A 265 -7.55 16.52 11.13
CA GLN A 265 -8.60 17.47 10.87
C GLN A 265 -8.92 17.48 9.38
N LEU A 266 -10.18 17.68 9.03
CA LEU A 266 -10.62 17.71 7.65
C LEU A 266 -9.77 18.70 6.82
N GLY A 267 -9.21 18.20 5.72
CA GLY A 267 -8.34 18.99 4.83
C GLY A 267 -6.86 19.02 5.22
N ASN A 268 -6.45 18.40 6.34
CA ASN A 268 -5.03 18.17 6.63
C ASN A 268 -4.48 17.06 5.74
N ASP A 269 -3.30 17.26 5.17
CA ASP A 269 -2.53 16.18 4.57
C ASP A 269 -1.75 15.37 5.63
N ALA A 270 -1.19 14.25 5.19
CA ALA A 270 -0.41 13.35 6.03
C ALA A 270 0.82 14.03 6.66
N GLU A 271 1.48 14.93 5.91
CA GLU A 271 2.68 15.64 6.36
C GLU A 271 2.36 16.62 7.48
N THR A 272 1.29 17.40 7.32
CA THR A 272 0.80 18.35 8.34
C THR A 272 0.43 17.61 9.63
N LEU A 273 -0.25 16.46 9.51
CA LEU A 273 -0.61 15.63 10.66
C LEU A 273 0.64 15.14 11.41
N TYR A 274 1.62 14.62 10.68
CA TYR A 274 2.88 14.16 11.25
C TYR A 274 3.64 15.29 11.95
N LEU A 275 3.76 16.45 11.30
CA LEU A 275 4.47 17.61 11.85
C LEU A 275 3.83 18.11 13.17
N ARG A 276 2.51 18.06 13.28
CA ARG A 276 1.78 18.41 14.50
C ARG A 276 2.08 17.42 15.64
N ALA A 277 2.03 16.12 15.34
CA ALA A 277 2.37 15.09 16.32
C ALA A 277 3.85 15.18 16.75
N ASP A 278 4.77 15.41 15.81
CA ASP A 278 6.20 15.58 16.09
C ASP A 278 6.48 16.82 16.96
N LYS A 279 5.81 17.95 16.69
CA LYS A 279 5.88 19.13 17.56
C LYS A 279 5.39 18.82 18.98
N ALA A 280 4.33 18.03 19.13
CA ALA A 280 3.85 17.61 20.44
C ALA A 280 4.88 16.70 21.13
N LEU A 281 5.51 15.77 20.41
CA LEU A 281 6.60 14.91 20.91
C LEU A 281 7.78 15.76 21.40
N TYR A 282 8.17 16.79 20.64
CA TYR A 282 9.21 17.73 21.04
C TYR A 282 8.85 18.43 22.36
N ARG A 283 7.60 18.88 22.53
CA ARG A 283 7.12 19.46 23.80
C ARG A 283 7.18 18.45 24.95
N ALA A 284 6.88 17.17 24.70
CA ALA A 284 7.00 16.12 25.72
C ALA A 284 8.45 15.92 26.16
N LYS A 285 9.40 15.88 25.21
CA LYS A 285 10.83 15.81 25.50
C LYS A 285 11.32 17.03 26.29
N ALA A 286 10.87 18.23 25.93
CA ALA A 286 11.20 19.47 26.63
C ALA A 286 10.61 19.54 28.06
N ALA A 287 9.48 18.87 28.30
CA ALA A 287 8.80 18.85 29.60
C ALA A 287 9.42 17.86 30.61
N GLY A 288 10.58 17.29 30.31
CA GLY A 288 11.26 16.34 31.19
C GLY A 288 11.15 14.88 30.77
N ARG A 289 10.65 14.59 29.55
CA ARG A 289 10.52 13.24 28.97
C ARG A 289 9.54 12.33 29.71
N ARG A 290 9.43 11.05 29.33
CA ARG A 290 8.55 10.05 29.98
C ARG A 290 7.09 10.52 30.11
N CYS A 291 6.58 11.17 29.06
CA CYS A 291 5.21 11.65 29.05
C CYS A 291 4.70 11.78 27.62
N TYR A 292 3.40 12.05 27.49
CA TYR A 292 2.79 12.41 26.23
C TYR A 292 2.34 13.88 26.23
N ARG A 293 2.24 14.47 25.03
CA ARG A 293 1.62 15.78 24.81
C ARG A 293 0.71 15.71 23.60
N VAL A 294 -0.36 16.49 23.65
CA VAL A 294 -1.26 16.72 22.52
C VAL A 294 -0.87 18.05 21.87
N ASP A 295 -0.91 18.10 20.54
CA ASP A 295 -0.65 19.31 19.73
C ASP A 295 -1.52 20.52 20.14
#